data_AF-A0A1V4CVE1-F1
#
_entry.id   AF-A0A1V4CVE1-F1
#
_cell.length_a   1.000
_cell.length_b   1.000
_cell.length_c   1.000
_cell.angle_alpha   90.00
_cell.angle_beta   90.00
_cell.angle_gamma   90.00
#
_symmetry.space_group_name_H-M   'P 1'
#
loop_
_entity.id
_entity.type
_entity.pdbx_description
1 polymer ?
#
loop_
_entity_poly.entity_id
_entity_poly.type
_entity_poly.pdbx_seq_one_letter_code
_entity_poly.pdbx_strand_id
1 'polypeptide(L)'
;MTRKRTLSGKKKLGLLIGSLALAGTGAGVLAATSNASTEGAAQSSTACAGLEQALANNEKFIADQRANPDAQSPARIANRQAVIEEIKRKQQASGCAGDEAAGQAAGAGGQDGASAPAGGGASASASASAGAPDPGAGDSGASGEVVCAGSTVTLSGEGGAPAASSGEFPVGTKLKVTNLDNDKSTTVSVASTSGSCALLNNAAFEQVREPGKFLIRNARIERVG
;
A
#
# COMPACT_ATOMS: atom_id res chain seq x y z
N MET A 1 11.55 -6.89 65.44
CA MET A 1 12.66 -5.92 65.54
C MET A 1 13.26 -5.76 64.14
N THR A 2 12.86 -4.75 63.35
CA THR A 2 13.50 -3.41 63.19
C THR A 2 14.99 -3.56 62.81
N ARG A 3 15.47 -3.16 61.62
CA ARG A 3 15.42 -1.80 61.06
C ARG A 3 15.56 -1.80 59.53
N LYS A 4 14.62 -1.12 58.86
CA LYS A 4 14.79 -0.53 57.53
C LYS A 4 15.85 0.59 57.63
N ARG A 5 16.79 0.66 56.68
CA ARG A 5 17.72 1.81 56.55
C ARG A 5 17.27 2.68 55.38
N THR A 6 17.10 3.96 55.70
CA THR A 6 16.61 5.05 54.87
C THR A 6 17.72 5.75 54.07
N LEU A 7 17.27 6.46 53.03
CA LEU A 7 18.03 7.26 52.05
C LEU A 7 18.82 8.43 52.65
N SER A 8 19.83 8.91 51.93
CA SER A 8 20.56 10.16 52.19
C SER A 8 20.65 11.02 50.91
N GLY A 9 20.01 12.18 50.91
CA GLY A 9 19.90 13.11 49.77
C GLY A 9 20.83 14.32 49.83
N LYS A 10 22.16 14.14 49.82
CA LYS A 10 23.12 15.26 49.95
C LYS A 10 24.41 15.06 49.16
N LYS A 11 24.32 15.11 47.83
CA LYS A 11 25.41 15.53 46.90
C LYS A 11 24.72 16.29 45.75
N LYS A 12 24.20 17.51 46.00
CA LYS A 12 24.89 18.80 45.75
C LYS A 12 25.55 18.78 44.35
N LEU A 13 24.87 19.32 43.33
CA LEU A 13 24.87 20.75 42.97
C LEU A 13 26.28 21.25 42.61
N GLY A 14 26.46 21.55 41.32
CA GLY A 14 27.68 22.06 40.68
C GLY A 14 27.79 21.37 39.31
N LEU A 15 27.48 22.00 38.17
CA LEU A 15 28.09 23.22 37.70
C LEU A 15 27.20 23.83 36.57
N LEU A 16 26.57 24.97 36.86
CA LEU A 16 26.16 25.94 35.84
C LEU A 16 27.31 26.95 35.72
N ILE A 17 27.97 27.01 34.57
CA ILE A 17 28.70 28.22 34.14
C ILE A 17 28.26 28.49 32.70
N GLY A 18 27.45 29.52 32.55
CA GLY A 18 27.25 30.19 31.28
C GLY A 18 28.37 31.18 31.01
N SER A 19 28.64 31.44 29.74
CA SER A 19 28.92 32.76 29.16
C SER A 19 29.43 32.57 27.73
N LEU A 20 28.69 33.08 26.74
CA LEU A 20 29.20 34.20 25.93
C LEU A 20 28.04 34.86 25.17
N ALA A 21 27.57 35.98 25.74
CA ALA A 21 26.88 37.00 24.96
C ALA A 21 27.96 37.83 24.26
N LEU A 22 27.95 37.85 22.93
CA LEU A 22 28.63 38.86 22.12
C LEU A 22 27.55 39.69 21.43
N ALA A 23 27.12 40.74 22.13
CA ALA A 23 26.44 41.86 21.51
C ALA A 23 27.51 42.73 20.82
N GLY A 24 27.62 42.59 19.50
CA GLY A 24 28.38 43.48 18.63
C GLY A 24 27.42 44.22 17.71
N THR A 25 27.21 45.50 17.96
CA THR A 25 26.52 46.44 17.07
C THR A 25 27.32 46.56 15.77
N GLY A 26 26.79 45.98 14.69
CA GLY A 26 27.33 46.10 13.35
C GLY A 26 26.24 45.75 12.36
N ALA A 27 25.65 46.76 11.73
CA ALA A 27 24.78 46.62 10.58
C ALA A 27 25.57 45.98 9.44
N GLY A 28 25.54 44.66 9.39
CA GLY A 28 26.03 43.84 8.29
C GLY A 28 24.93 42.85 8.00
N VAL A 29 24.17 43.12 6.94
CA VAL A 29 23.17 42.23 6.38
C VAL A 29 23.85 40.87 6.16
N LEU A 30 23.61 39.91 7.05
CA LEU A 30 23.82 38.51 6.77
C LEU A 30 22.77 38.14 5.74
N ALA A 31 23.05 38.43 4.46
CA ALA A 31 22.49 37.75 3.32
C ALA A 31 23.01 36.31 3.34
N ALA A 32 22.61 35.56 4.37
CA ALA A 32 22.72 34.12 4.43
C ALA A 32 21.71 33.59 3.41
N THR A 33 22.18 33.50 2.16
CA THR A 33 21.73 32.55 1.13
C THR A 33 20.26 32.18 1.27
N SER A 34 19.34 33.14 1.12
CA SER A 34 17.93 32.89 0.91
C SER A 34 17.71 32.44 -0.54
N ASN A 35 18.40 31.36 -0.90
CA ASN A 35 18.04 30.49 -2.01
C ASN A 35 17.36 29.22 -1.46
N ALA A 36 16.62 29.36 -0.35
CA ALA A 36 15.43 28.55 -0.10
C ALA A 36 14.34 28.94 -1.12
N SER A 37 14.69 28.68 -2.38
CA SER A 37 13.87 28.19 -3.46
C SER A 37 12.40 28.63 -3.43
N THR A 38 12.08 29.57 -4.33
CA THR A 38 10.74 29.69 -4.93
C THR A 38 10.23 28.31 -5.40
N GLU A 39 11.13 27.38 -5.72
CA GLU A 39 10.84 25.97 -6.04
C GLU A 39 10.35 25.17 -4.81
N GLY A 40 10.97 25.30 -3.64
CA GLY A 40 10.59 24.62 -2.39
C GLY A 40 9.25 25.09 -1.83
N ALA A 41 8.92 26.37 -1.97
CA ALA A 41 7.60 26.88 -1.60
C ALA A 41 6.50 26.35 -2.54
N ALA A 42 6.77 26.23 -3.84
CA ALA A 42 5.85 25.64 -4.82
C ALA A 42 5.69 24.11 -4.67
N GLN A 43 6.76 23.42 -4.27
CA GLN A 43 6.74 21.98 -3.97
C GLN A 43 5.97 21.68 -2.68
N SER A 44 6.11 22.54 -1.66
CA SER A 44 5.32 22.45 -0.43
C SER A 44 3.84 22.76 -0.68
N SER A 45 3.50 23.77 -1.48
CA SER A 45 2.09 24.10 -1.76
C SER A 45 1.37 23.02 -2.55
N THR A 46 2.05 22.39 -3.52
CA THR A 46 1.50 21.23 -4.26
C THR A 46 1.37 19.99 -3.38
N ALA A 47 2.31 19.75 -2.45
CA ALA A 47 2.19 18.69 -1.45
C ALA A 47 1.02 18.93 -0.49
N CYS A 48 0.82 20.17 -0.04
CA CYS A 48 -0.32 20.56 0.81
C CYS A 48 -1.66 20.34 0.08
N ALA A 49 -1.77 20.80 -1.17
CA ALA A 49 -2.96 20.59 -1.99
C ALA A 49 -3.24 19.10 -2.23
N GLY A 50 -2.20 18.29 -2.45
CA GLY A 50 -2.32 16.85 -2.58
C GLY A 50 -2.84 16.16 -1.30
N LEU A 51 -2.37 16.60 -0.13
CA LEU A 51 -2.84 16.09 1.16
C LEU A 51 -4.29 16.49 1.46
N GLU A 52 -4.68 17.72 1.12
CA GLU A 52 -6.06 18.20 1.26
C GLU A 52 -7.02 17.44 0.34
N GLN A 53 -6.65 17.26 -0.94
CA GLN A 53 -7.44 16.45 -1.87
C GLN A 53 -7.56 15.00 -1.37
N ALA A 54 -6.48 14.43 -0.84
CA ALA A 54 -6.52 13.08 -0.26
C ALA A 54 -7.48 13.01 0.94
N LEU A 55 -7.49 14.01 1.82
CA LEU A 55 -8.42 14.09 2.94
C LEU A 55 -9.88 14.12 2.43
N ALA A 56 -10.21 15.02 1.51
CA ALA A 56 -11.54 15.14 0.92
C ALA A 56 -12.02 13.84 0.24
N ASN A 57 -11.13 13.17 -0.50
CA ASN A 57 -11.44 11.89 -1.14
C ASN A 57 -11.78 10.79 -0.12
N ASN A 58 -11.04 10.70 0.99
CA ASN A 58 -11.31 9.72 2.03
C ASN A 58 -12.61 10.02 2.79
N GLU A 59 -12.88 11.29 3.09
CA GLU A 59 -14.14 11.72 3.72
C GLU A 59 -15.35 11.42 2.86
N LYS A 60 -15.27 11.75 1.55
CA LYS A 60 -16.30 11.41 0.58
C LYS A 60 -16.56 9.90 0.52
N PHE A 61 -15.50 9.10 0.45
CA PHE A 61 -15.65 7.64 0.45
C PHE A 61 -16.36 7.14 1.71
N ILE A 62 -16.02 7.66 2.90
CA ILE A 62 -16.71 7.29 4.14
C ILE A 62 -18.19 7.68 4.08
N ALA A 63 -18.51 8.87 3.58
CA ALA A 63 -19.89 9.30 3.40
C ALA A 63 -20.66 8.37 2.46
N ASP A 64 -20.08 7.99 1.33
CA ASP A 64 -20.68 7.09 0.36
C ASP A 64 -20.90 5.68 0.97
N GLN A 65 -19.97 5.19 1.80
CA GLN A 65 -20.11 3.93 2.55
C GLN A 65 -21.18 3.98 3.64
N ARG A 66 -21.38 5.13 4.28
CA ARG A 66 -22.45 5.33 5.27
C ARG A 66 -23.81 5.43 4.59
N ALA A 67 -23.88 6.00 3.40
CA ALA A 67 -25.11 6.12 2.63
C ALA A 67 -25.57 4.77 2.06
N ASN A 68 -24.63 3.90 1.67
CA ASN A 68 -24.93 2.59 1.08
C ASN A 68 -24.09 1.49 1.76
N PRO A 69 -24.46 1.07 2.99
CA PRO A 69 -23.66 0.11 3.74
C PRO A 69 -23.84 -1.32 3.20
N ASP A 70 -22.73 -2.04 3.16
CA ASP A 70 -22.63 -3.47 2.92
C ASP A 70 -21.93 -4.18 4.11
N ALA A 71 -21.80 -5.51 4.02
CA ALA A 71 -21.18 -6.31 5.07
C ALA A 71 -19.71 -5.93 5.39
N GLN A 72 -19.00 -5.29 4.46
CA GLN A 72 -17.59 -4.92 4.59
C GLN A 72 -17.39 -3.43 4.93
N SER A 73 -18.46 -2.63 4.88
CA SER A 73 -18.43 -1.19 5.10
C SER A 73 -17.85 -0.79 6.45
N PRO A 74 -18.11 -1.47 7.58
CA PRO A 74 -17.48 -1.13 8.86
C PRO A 74 -15.96 -1.19 8.83
N ALA A 75 -15.39 -2.25 8.24
CA ALA A 75 -13.94 -2.42 8.13
C ALA A 75 -13.32 -1.37 7.19
N ARG A 76 -13.97 -1.08 6.07
CA ARG A 76 -13.50 -0.08 5.09
C ARG A 76 -13.58 1.35 5.64
N ILE A 77 -14.61 1.67 6.42
CA ILE A 77 -14.73 2.96 7.12
C ILE A 77 -13.61 3.10 8.16
N ALA A 78 -13.39 2.08 9.01
CA ALA A 78 -12.34 2.12 10.03
C ALA A 78 -10.94 2.31 9.42
N ASN A 79 -10.64 1.62 8.31
CA ASN A 79 -9.39 1.81 7.58
C ASN A 79 -9.24 3.24 7.07
N ARG A 80 -10.29 3.83 6.47
CA ARG A 80 -10.26 5.19 5.95
C ARG A 80 -10.13 6.25 7.04
N GLN A 81 -10.72 6.02 8.21
CA GLN A 81 -10.53 6.89 9.37
C GLN A 81 -9.06 6.92 9.80
N ALA A 82 -8.38 5.77 9.86
CA ALA A 82 -6.95 5.73 10.17
C ALA A 82 -6.10 6.47 9.12
N VAL A 83 -6.46 6.36 7.82
CA VAL A 83 -5.80 7.12 6.75
C VAL A 83 -6.02 8.62 6.90
N ILE A 84 -7.23 9.07 7.27
CA ILE A 84 -7.51 10.49 7.54
C ILE A 84 -6.65 11.02 8.69
N GLU A 85 -6.54 10.27 9.78
CA GLU A 85 -5.67 10.65 10.91
C GLU A 85 -4.20 10.77 10.48
N GLU A 86 -3.72 9.85 9.65
CA GLU A 86 -2.37 9.92 9.10
C GLU A 86 -2.17 11.14 8.20
N ILE A 87 -3.12 11.44 7.31
CA ILE A 87 -3.09 12.62 6.45
C ILE A 87 -3.04 13.89 7.30
N LYS A 88 -3.85 13.99 8.36
CA LYS A 88 -3.83 15.14 9.28
C LYS A 88 -2.48 15.29 9.98
N ARG A 89 -1.86 14.20 10.44
CA ARG A 89 -0.49 14.25 10.99
C ARG A 89 0.52 14.71 9.94
N LYS A 90 0.40 14.27 8.68
CA LYS A 90 1.26 14.70 7.58
C LYS A 90 1.07 16.18 7.25
N GLN A 91 -0.17 16.68 7.26
CA GLN A 91 -0.46 18.10 7.09
C GLN A 91 0.19 18.94 8.19
N GLN A 92 0.06 18.53 9.45
CA GLN A 92 0.70 19.19 10.59
C GLN A 92 2.23 19.19 10.47
N ALA A 93 2.82 18.04 10.15
CA ALA A 93 4.27 17.91 9.97
C ALA A 93 4.80 18.73 8.79
N SER A 94 3.97 18.96 7.77
CA SER A 94 4.33 19.72 6.56
C SER A 94 3.99 21.20 6.68
N GLY A 95 3.43 21.67 7.81
CA GLY A 95 2.97 23.05 7.96
C GLY A 95 1.80 23.42 7.04
N CYS A 96 1.11 22.43 6.49
CA CYS A 96 -0.03 22.60 5.58
C CYS A 96 -1.35 22.84 6.31
N ALA A 97 -1.37 22.70 7.63
CA ALA A 97 -2.54 23.00 8.44
C ALA A 97 -2.72 24.53 8.49
N GLY A 98 -3.38 25.09 7.47
CA GLY A 98 -3.86 26.46 7.49
C GLY A 98 -5.05 26.58 8.43
N ASP A 99 -5.07 27.63 9.24
CA ASP A 99 -6.21 28.00 10.06
C ASP A 99 -7.50 27.98 9.22
N GLU A 100 -8.47 27.19 9.69
CA GLU A 100 -9.86 27.19 9.24
C GLU A 100 -10.47 28.60 9.46
N ALA A 101 -10.27 29.53 8.52
CA ALA A 101 -11.15 30.66 8.20
C ALA A 101 -10.44 31.69 7.29
N ALA A 102 -10.60 31.55 5.97
CA ALA A 102 -10.57 32.72 5.09
C ALA A 102 -11.32 32.44 3.76
N GLY A 103 -12.58 32.85 3.74
CA GLY A 103 -13.15 33.55 2.57
C GLY A 103 -13.71 32.71 1.42
N GLN A 104 -15.02 32.53 1.45
CA GLN A 104 -15.85 32.41 0.26
C GLN A 104 -15.56 33.57 -0.72
N ALA A 105 -15.27 33.25 -1.99
CA ALA A 105 -15.64 34.06 -3.15
C ALA A 105 -15.89 33.14 -4.36
N ALA A 106 -17.11 33.25 -4.91
CA ALA A 106 -17.71 32.51 -6.03
C ALA A 106 -16.93 32.68 -7.36
N GLY A 107 -16.84 31.67 -8.24
CA GLY A 107 -17.84 31.25 -9.25
C GLY A 107 -17.25 31.56 -10.65
N ALA A 108 -17.46 30.85 -11.76
CA ALA A 108 -18.30 29.73 -12.18
C ALA A 108 -17.73 29.16 -13.50
N GLY A 109 -18.08 27.91 -13.87
CA GLY A 109 -18.04 27.47 -15.27
C GLY A 109 -17.85 25.97 -15.49
N GLY A 110 -18.89 25.29 -15.99
CA GLY A 110 -18.76 24.15 -16.91
C GLY A 110 -19.05 22.76 -16.35
N GLN A 111 -20.25 22.25 -16.67
CA GLN A 111 -20.58 20.83 -16.67
C GLN A 111 -19.72 20.06 -17.69
N ASP A 112 -19.36 18.81 -17.38
CA ASP A 112 -19.71 17.61 -18.17
C ASP A 112 -18.83 16.39 -17.83
N GLY A 113 -19.48 15.22 -17.73
CA GLY A 113 -18.94 13.96 -18.25
C GLY A 113 -17.87 13.20 -17.45
N ALA A 114 -18.33 12.14 -16.79
CA ALA A 114 -17.73 10.79 -16.78
C ALA A 114 -16.20 10.63 -16.85
N SER A 115 -15.63 9.98 -15.83
CA SER A 115 -15.02 8.64 -15.92
C SER A 115 -14.18 8.35 -14.68
N ALA A 116 -14.44 7.22 -14.03
CA ALA A 116 -13.58 6.66 -13.00
C ALA A 116 -12.24 6.22 -13.62
N PRO A 117 -11.08 6.52 -13.02
CA PRO A 117 -9.87 5.80 -13.35
C PRO A 117 -9.80 4.53 -12.49
N ALA A 118 -10.05 3.39 -13.13
CA ALA A 118 -9.44 2.14 -12.73
C ALA A 118 -7.92 2.27 -12.94
N GLY A 119 -7.18 2.36 -11.84
CA GLY A 119 -5.72 2.41 -11.85
C GLY A 119 -5.11 1.02 -12.03
N GLY A 120 -5.15 0.50 -13.26
CA GLY A 120 -4.26 -0.58 -13.69
C GLY A 120 -2.87 0.00 -13.95
N GLY A 121 -1.89 -0.40 -13.14
CA GLY A 121 -0.48 -0.10 -13.38
C GLY A 121 0.09 -1.03 -14.43
N ALA A 122 0.02 -0.64 -15.70
CA ALA A 122 0.85 -1.22 -16.76
C ALA A 122 2.02 -0.25 -17.01
N SER A 123 3.22 -0.65 -16.57
CA SER A 123 4.46 -0.04 -17.06
C SER A 123 4.92 -0.86 -18.25
N ALA A 124 4.86 -0.26 -19.43
CA ALA A 124 5.49 -0.78 -20.63
C ALA A 124 6.98 -0.43 -20.62
N SER A 125 7.82 -1.40 -20.98
CA SER A 125 9.03 -1.14 -21.74
C SER A 125 9.27 -2.30 -22.70
N ALA A 126 9.31 -1.92 -23.97
CA ALA A 126 9.45 -2.79 -25.11
C ALA A 126 10.86 -3.38 -25.21
N SER A 127 10.98 -4.56 -25.81
CA SER A 127 11.88 -4.71 -26.96
C SER A 127 11.50 -5.94 -27.77
N ALA A 128 11.42 -5.76 -29.09
CA ALA A 128 11.20 -6.79 -30.07
C ALA A 128 12.52 -7.53 -30.38
N SER A 129 12.46 -8.86 -30.50
CA SER A 129 13.19 -9.57 -31.55
C SER A 129 12.55 -10.91 -31.83
N ALA A 130 12.29 -11.12 -33.11
CA ALA A 130 11.81 -12.35 -33.70
C ALA A 130 12.88 -13.44 -33.61
N GLY A 131 12.44 -14.66 -33.30
CA GLY A 131 13.19 -15.91 -33.45
C GLY A 131 12.19 -17.03 -33.72
N ALA A 132 12.34 -17.70 -34.87
CA ALA A 132 11.49 -18.74 -35.41
C ALA A 132 11.43 -20.02 -34.53
N PRO A 133 10.43 -20.91 -34.72
CA PRO A 133 10.21 -22.07 -33.86
C PRO A 133 11.13 -23.25 -34.24
N ASP A 134 11.67 -23.95 -33.23
CA ASP A 134 12.23 -25.30 -33.42
C ASP A 134 11.41 -26.33 -32.61
N PRO A 135 11.07 -27.50 -33.19
CA PRO A 135 10.17 -28.48 -32.59
C PRO A 135 10.95 -29.60 -31.86
N GLY A 136 10.61 -29.83 -30.58
CA GLY A 136 11.02 -31.04 -29.84
C GLY A 136 10.12 -31.22 -28.62
N ALA A 137 9.04 -32.00 -28.71
CA ALA A 137 9.01 -33.44 -28.49
C ALA A 137 9.22 -33.84 -27.01
N GLY A 138 8.10 -34.13 -26.35
CA GLY A 138 7.96 -35.24 -25.41
C GLY A 138 8.12 -34.95 -23.91
N ASP A 139 7.00 -34.79 -23.21
CA ASP A 139 6.56 -35.83 -22.27
C ASP A 139 5.06 -35.68 -21.97
N SER A 140 4.31 -36.74 -22.25
CA SER A 140 2.86 -36.81 -22.08
C SER A 140 2.52 -37.30 -20.68
N GLY A 141 2.12 -36.36 -19.82
CA GLY A 141 1.58 -36.67 -18.50
C GLY A 141 0.50 -35.67 -18.10
N ALA A 142 -0.69 -35.79 -18.72
CA ALA A 142 -1.91 -35.03 -18.40
C ALA A 142 -1.66 -33.58 -17.92
N SER A 143 -0.88 -32.82 -18.69
CA SER A 143 -0.61 -31.41 -18.42
C SER A 143 -1.87 -30.63 -18.76
N GLY A 144 -2.50 -30.07 -17.73
CA GLY A 144 -3.62 -29.16 -17.92
C GLY A 144 -3.18 -27.94 -18.72
N GLU A 145 -4.15 -27.29 -19.37
CA GLU A 145 -3.90 -26.02 -20.06
C GLU A 145 -3.32 -25.01 -19.07
N VAL A 146 -2.17 -24.41 -19.39
CA VAL A 146 -1.59 -23.34 -18.56
C VAL A 146 -2.40 -22.08 -18.79
N VAL A 147 -3.11 -21.64 -17.76
CA VAL A 147 -4.16 -20.62 -17.91
C VAL A 147 -3.77 -19.24 -17.37
N CYS A 148 -2.82 -19.16 -16.44
CA CYS A 148 -2.33 -17.90 -15.86
C CYS A 148 -0.84 -17.69 -16.16
N ALA A 149 -0.48 -17.50 -17.44
CA ALA A 149 0.92 -17.36 -17.84
C ALA A 149 1.59 -16.14 -17.18
N GLY A 150 2.76 -16.34 -16.55
CA GLY A 150 3.52 -15.28 -15.89
C GLY A 150 2.89 -14.73 -14.60
N SER A 151 1.84 -15.37 -14.07
CA SER A 151 1.18 -14.91 -12.86
C SER A 151 1.96 -15.30 -11.60
N THR A 152 2.16 -14.33 -10.71
CA THR A 152 2.62 -14.61 -9.35
C THR A 152 1.45 -15.07 -8.50
N VAL A 153 1.62 -16.13 -7.71
CA VAL A 153 0.59 -16.56 -6.75
C VAL A 153 0.85 -15.84 -5.43
N THR A 154 -0.08 -14.96 -5.06
CA THR A 154 -0.11 -14.29 -3.77
C THR A 154 -1.05 -15.02 -2.82
N LEU A 155 -0.72 -14.95 -1.54
CA LEU A 155 -1.57 -15.41 -0.44
C LEU A 155 -2.82 -14.53 -0.33
N SER A 156 -4.02 -15.12 -0.40
CA SER A 156 -5.29 -14.37 -0.23
C SER A 156 -5.50 -13.84 1.19
N GLY A 157 -4.90 -14.48 2.20
CA GLY A 157 -5.16 -14.22 3.62
C GLY A 157 -6.42 -14.89 4.17
N GLU A 158 -7.19 -15.57 3.31
CA GLU A 158 -8.43 -16.25 3.67
C GLU A 158 -8.16 -17.58 4.41
N GLY A 159 -8.96 -17.87 5.43
CA GLY A 159 -8.93 -19.14 6.16
C GLY A 159 -9.79 -20.23 5.50
N GLY A 160 -9.82 -21.42 6.12
CA GLY A 160 -10.66 -22.54 5.67
C GLY A 160 -9.88 -23.67 4.97
N ALA A 161 -10.62 -24.58 4.35
CA ALA A 161 -10.04 -25.70 3.59
C ALA A 161 -9.29 -25.21 2.34
N PRO A 162 -8.29 -25.94 1.81
CA PRO A 162 -7.52 -25.53 0.64
C PRO A 162 -8.39 -25.15 -0.56
N ALA A 163 -8.30 -23.89 -1.00
CA ALA A 163 -9.12 -23.34 -2.07
C ALA A 163 -8.37 -22.25 -2.86
N ALA A 164 -8.85 -21.98 -4.07
CA ALA A 164 -8.45 -20.85 -4.88
C ALA A 164 -9.57 -19.81 -5.01
N SER A 165 -9.19 -18.57 -5.27
CA SER A 165 -10.11 -17.47 -5.61
C SER A 165 -9.69 -16.88 -6.96
N SER A 166 -10.60 -16.76 -7.92
CA SER A 166 -10.27 -16.37 -9.31
C SER A 166 -11.28 -15.38 -9.89
N GLY A 167 -10.81 -14.41 -10.67
CA GLY A 167 -11.64 -13.56 -11.52
C GLY A 167 -11.87 -14.10 -12.93
N GLU A 168 -11.13 -15.13 -13.33
CA GLU A 168 -11.11 -15.67 -14.70
C GLU A 168 -11.82 -17.03 -14.81
N PHE A 169 -11.87 -17.79 -13.72
CA PHE A 169 -12.48 -19.12 -13.69
C PHE A 169 -13.74 -19.15 -12.83
N PRO A 170 -14.82 -19.82 -13.28
CA PRO A 170 -16.02 -19.98 -12.48
C PRO A 170 -15.75 -20.84 -11.23
N VAL A 171 -16.55 -20.61 -10.19
CA VAL A 171 -16.55 -21.42 -8.96
C VAL A 171 -16.75 -22.90 -9.31
N GLY A 172 -15.94 -23.76 -8.70
CA GLY A 172 -15.89 -25.20 -8.98
C GLY A 172 -14.81 -25.62 -9.99
N THR A 173 -14.21 -24.67 -10.73
CA THR A 173 -13.07 -24.98 -11.61
C THR A 173 -11.91 -25.52 -10.78
N LYS A 174 -11.29 -26.61 -11.23
CA LYS A 174 -10.11 -27.20 -10.58
C LYS A 174 -8.83 -26.65 -11.20
N LEU A 175 -7.96 -26.13 -10.35
CA LEU A 175 -6.68 -25.57 -10.72
C LEU A 175 -5.58 -26.35 -10.01
N LYS A 176 -4.60 -26.84 -10.77
CA LYS A 176 -3.33 -27.33 -10.25
C LYS A 176 -2.34 -26.17 -10.26
N VAL A 177 -1.87 -25.80 -9.09
CA VAL A 177 -0.88 -24.76 -8.90
C VAL A 177 0.44 -25.41 -8.54
N THR A 178 1.45 -25.20 -9.38
CA THR A 178 2.81 -25.72 -9.19
C THR A 178 3.74 -24.55 -8.91
N ASN A 179 4.45 -24.61 -7.79
CA ASN A 179 5.54 -23.72 -7.49
C ASN A 179 6.82 -24.26 -8.14
N LEU A 180 7.31 -23.56 -9.17
CA LEU A 180 8.50 -23.95 -9.92
C LEU A 180 9.80 -23.66 -9.15
N ASP A 181 9.73 -22.89 -8.06
CA ASP A 181 10.89 -22.62 -7.20
C ASP A 181 11.24 -23.80 -6.28
N ASN A 182 10.30 -24.72 -6.04
CA ASN A 182 10.50 -25.88 -5.14
C ASN A 182 9.80 -27.18 -5.58
N ASP A 183 9.30 -27.22 -6.82
CA ASP A 183 8.62 -28.34 -7.47
C ASP A 183 7.37 -28.88 -6.74
N LYS A 184 6.82 -28.13 -5.77
CA LYS A 184 5.59 -28.54 -5.07
C LYS A 184 4.36 -28.14 -5.87
N SER A 185 3.34 -29.00 -5.86
CA SER A 185 2.05 -28.69 -6.46
C SER A 185 0.88 -29.00 -5.55
N THR A 186 -0.19 -28.22 -5.67
CA THR A 186 -1.49 -28.48 -5.04
C THR A 186 -2.61 -28.35 -6.06
N THR A 187 -3.66 -29.16 -5.90
CA THR A 187 -4.86 -29.07 -6.74
C THR A 187 -6.01 -28.60 -5.86
N VAL A 188 -6.61 -27.49 -6.25
CA VAL A 188 -7.67 -26.83 -5.49
C VAL A 188 -8.83 -26.42 -6.39
N SER A 189 -10.01 -26.29 -5.82
CA SER A 189 -11.17 -25.74 -6.52
C SER A 189 -11.27 -24.24 -6.29
N VAL A 190 -11.75 -23.51 -7.31
CA VAL A 190 -12.14 -22.11 -7.16
C VAL A 190 -13.38 -22.03 -6.29
N ALA A 191 -13.29 -21.36 -5.14
CA ALA A 191 -14.37 -21.24 -4.16
C ALA A 191 -15.04 -19.87 -4.14
N SER A 192 -14.33 -18.82 -4.58
CA SER A 192 -14.83 -17.44 -4.60
C SER A 192 -14.21 -16.65 -5.76
N THR A 193 -14.79 -15.47 -6.04
CA THR A 193 -14.27 -14.56 -7.06
C THR A 193 -13.13 -13.69 -6.50
N SER A 194 -12.17 -13.33 -7.36
CA SER A 194 -11.08 -12.42 -7.01
C SER A 194 -10.78 -11.44 -8.16
N GLY A 195 -9.98 -10.41 -7.89
CA GLY A 195 -9.49 -9.48 -8.93
C GLY A 195 -8.23 -9.97 -9.65
N SER A 196 -7.83 -11.23 -9.47
CA SER A 196 -6.59 -11.81 -10.01
C SER A 196 -6.89 -13.15 -10.71
N CYS A 197 -5.96 -13.62 -11.56
CA CYS A 197 -6.14 -14.88 -12.29
C CYS A 197 -6.34 -16.07 -11.34
N ALA A 198 -5.51 -16.21 -10.30
CA ALA A 198 -5.72 -17.14 -9.22
C ALA A 198 -4.99 -16.69 -7.95
N LEU A 199 -5.68 -16.74 -6.81
CA LEU A 199 -5.11 -16.55 -5.47
C LEU A 199 -5.33 -17.83 -4.66
N LEU A 200 -4.36 -18.21 -3.83
CA LEU A 200 -4.50 -19.35 -2.94
C LEU A 200 -4.79 -18.86 -1.51
N ASN A 201 -5.75 -19.51 -0.85
CA ASN A 201 -5.97 -19.29 0.57
C ASN A 201 -4.83 -19.86 1.42
N ASN A 202 -4.85 -19.59 2.74
CA ASN A 202 -3.73 -19.93 3.62
C ASN A 202 -3.40 -21.44 3.60
N ALA A 203 -4.41 -22.29 3.65
CA ALA A 203 -4.22 -23.74 3.68
C ALA A 203 -3.65 -24.30 2.36
N ALA A 204 -4.07 -23.77 1.20
CA ALA A 204 -3.52 -24.17 -0.08
C ALA A 204 -2.11 -23.63 -0.31
N PHE A 205 -1.89 -22.36 0.04
CA PHE A 205 -0.60 -21.69 -0.13
C PHE A 205 0.49 -22.33 0.74
N GLU A 206 0.16 -22.75 1.96
CA GLU A 206 1.09 -23.47 2.85
C GLU A 206 1.62 -24.79 2.28
N GLN A 207 0.87 -25.46 1.41
CA GLN A 207 1.28 -26.74 0.82
C GLN A 207 2.40 -26.57 -0.21
N VAL A 208 2.42 -25.44 -0.92
CA VAL A 208 3.32 -25.22 -2.07
C VAL A 208 4.37 -24.16 -1.83
N ARG A 209 4.21 -23.28 -0.84
CA ARG A 209 5.18 -22.23 -0.53
C ARG A 209 6.48 -22.76 0.05
N GLU A 210 7.51 -21.94 -0.04
CA GLU A 210 8.68 -22.03 0.84
C GLU A 210 8.38 -21.39 2.20
N PRO A 211 8.86 -21.98 3.32
CA PRO A 211 8.71 -21.37 4.63
C PRO A 211 9.23 -19.93 4.67
N GLY A 212 8.49 -19.04 5.33
CA GLY A 212 8.84 -17.61 5.42
C GLY A 212 8.51 -16.77 4.18
N LYS A 213 8.08 -17.36 3.06
CA LYS A 213 7.60 -16.62 1.87
C LYS A 213 6.07 -16.54 1.83
N PHE A 214 5.57 -15.39 1.37
CA PHE A 214 4.13 -15.08 1.20
C PHE A 214 3.76 -14.81 -0.28
N LEU A 215 4.71 -15.06 -1.19
CA LEU A 215 4.59 -14.86 -2.62
C LEU A 215 5.34 -15.98 -3.35
N ILE A 216 4.71 -16.59 -4.35
CA ILE A 216 5.36 -17.48 -5.31
C ILE A 216 5.50 -16.72 -6.62
N ARG A 217 6.74 -16.44 -7.03
CA ARG A 217 7.01 -15.65 -8.24
C ARG A 217 6.93 -16.51 -9.50
N ASN A 218 7.44 -17.73 -9.42
CA ASN A 218 7.47 -18.66 -10.53
C ASN A 218 6.42 -19.75 -10.28
N ALA A 219 5.16 -19.43 -10.60
CA ALA A 219 4.07 -20.40 -10.52
C ALA A 219 3.62 -20.83 -11.92
N ARG A 220 3.31 -22.11 -12.05
CA ARG A 220 2.57 -22.65 -13.21
C ARG A 220 1.19 -23.06 -12.74
N ILE A 221 0.17 -22.42 -13.28
CA ILE A 221 -1.24 -22.70 -12.97
C ILE A 221 -1.87 -23.40 -14.17
N GLU A 222 -2.34 -24.62 -13.93
CA GLU A 222 -2.96 -25.48 -14.92
C GLU A 222 -4.43 -25.68 -14.57
N ARG A 223 -5.34 -25.53 -15.54
CA ARG A 223 -6.71 -26.01 -15.38
C ARG A 223 -6.73 -27.53 -15.58
N VAL A 224 -7.29 -28.26 -14.62
CA VAL A 224 -7.30 -29.73 -14.64
C VAL A 224 -8.73 -30.26 -14.49
N GLY A 225 -9.12 -31.21 -15.33
CA GLY A 225 -10.48 -31.78 -15.32
C GLY A 225 -11.31 -31.29 -16.49
#